data_AF-Q6WS09-F1
#
_entry.id   AF-Q6WS09-F1
#
_cell.length_a   1.000
_cell.length_b   1.000
_cell.length_c   1.000
_cell.angle_alpha   90.00
_cell.angle_beta   90.00
_cell.angle_gamma   90.00
#
_symmetry.space_group_name_H-M   'P 1'
#
loop_
_entity.id
_entity.type
_entity.pdbx_description
1 polymer ?
#
loop_
_entity_poly.entity_id
_entity_poly.type
_entity_poly.pdbx_seq_one_letter_code
_entity_poly.pdbx_strand_id
1 'polypeptide(L)'
;MMIIYILLLGKGRKKLLAYSIYDILSDENAEKKINLFLIEEPENHLHKSMQIALSQILFTDSKYTYLFVTTHSPFVLYEMDNVNLVRIYSERKINSISTFYKVPDAYEKNRKMLNRCLSEAIFANKVLLVEGPSEYMLFSKVLSVVHPFYEVDGIYILPVDGVGFETYFSILDELEIFNVVKTDNDLRAVTGKGTYSVLGFSRCNNYIGEKRLPTKQIQENSVSAKRSLYNSNINTLDKIRSDFHIFLSKVDLENDLDEFLHDRLSALLDNDNPVKYLQDAKHYHMVELIEKLSDTDCRTIYNHYNFACLKEVAE
;
A
#
# COMPACT_ATOMS: atom_id res chain seq x y z
N MET A 1 19.08 31.29 -16.37
CA MET A 1 18.67 30.42 -15.25
C MET A 1 18.76 31.23 -13.97
N MET A 2 17.70 31.26 -13.18
CA MET A 2 17.68 31.83 -11.84
C MET A 2 17.48 30.68 -10.85
N ILE A 3 18.41 30.51 -9.91
CA ILE A 3 18.30 29.49 -8.86
C ILE A 3 17.72 30.18 -7.63
N ILE A 4 16.56 29.72 -7.19
CA ILE A 4 15.94 30.13 -5.94
C ILE A 4 16.16 28.99 -4.94
N TYR A 5 17.16 29.17 -4.08
CA TYR A 5 17.44 28.25 -2.97
C TYR A 5 16.75 28.76 -1.71
N ILE A 6 15.82 27.99 -1.16
CA ILE A 6 15.05 28.37 0.02
C ILE A 6 15.49 27.52 1.20
N LEU A 7 16.59 27.95 1.84
CA LEU A 7 17.04 27.42 3.13
C LEU A 7 16.61 28.39 4.23
N LEU A 8 15.63 27.97 5.03
CA LEU A 8 15.10 28.82 6.10
C LEU A 8 15.20 28.11 7.45
N LEU A 9 16.25 28.47 8.19
CA LEU A 9 16.37 28.21 9.63
C LEU A 9 15.39 29.14 10.37
N GLY A 10 14.15 28.70 10.61
CA GLY A 10 13.17 29.47 11.38
C GLY A 10 11.73 28.91 11.39
N LYS A 11 10.92 29.39 12.36
CA LYS A 11 9.49 29.03 12.58
C LYS A 11 8.68 29.06 11.27
N GLY A 12 7.81 28.07 11.05
CA GLY A 12 7.12 27.81 9.77
C GLY A 12 6.37 29.00 9.12
N ARG A 13 5.89 29.99 9.88
CA ARG A 13 5.29 31.22 9.30
C ARG A 13 6.28 32.09 8.52
N LYS A 14 7.56 32.11 8.92
CA LYS A 14 8.62 32.82 8.17
C LYS A 14 8.89 32.13 6.82
N LYS A 15 8.74 30.80 6.76
CA LYS A 15 8.87 30.02 5.52
C LYS A 15 7.78 30.37 4.53
N LEU A 16 6.52 30.39 4.95
CA LEU A 16 5.40 30.77 4.09
C LEU A 16 5.56 32.19 3.52
N LEU A 17 5.96 33.16 4.34
CA LEU A 17 6.20 34.53 3.87
C LEU A 17 7.33 34.59 2.83
N ALA A 18 8.42 33.85 3.06
CA ALA A 18 9.50 33.75 2.10
C ALA A 18 9.07 33.08 0.80
N TYR A 19 8.29 31.98 0.86
CA TYR A 19 7.70 31.36 -0.32
C TYR A 19 6.85 32.36 -1.09
N SER A 20 5.99 33.14 -0.43
CA SER A 20 5.19 34.18 -1.09
C SER A 20 6.04 35.28 -1.73
N ILE A 21 7.12 35.72 -1.08
CA ILE A 21 8.04 36.72 -1.64
C ILE A 21 8.76 36.15 -2.87
N TYR A 22 9.28 34.93 -2.79
CA TYR A 22 9.93 34.26 -3.91
C TYR A 22 8.96 33.96 -5.05
N ASP A 23 7.70 33.67 -4.75
CA ASP A 23 6.64 33.51 -5.74
C ASP A 23 6.42 34.81 -6.53
N ILE A 24 6.33 35.95 -5.84
CA ILE A 24 6.22 37.27 -6.48
C ILE A 24 7.47 37.58 -7.32
N LEU A 25 8.67 37.32 -6.80
CA LEU A 25 9.92 37.54 -7.53
C LEU A 25 10.09 36.60 -8.74
N SER A 26 9.54 35.39 -8.65
CA SER A 26 9.49 34.43 -9.75
C SER A 26 8.60 34.95 -10.87
N ASP A 27 7.42 35.48 -10.54
CA ASP A 27 6.48 36.06 -11.50
C ASP A 27 7.10 37.24 -12.27
N GLU A 28 7.83 38.13 -11.58
CA GLU A 28 8.52 39.25 -12.23
C GLU A 28 9.61 38.82 -13.23
N ASN A 29 10.14 37.60 -13.09
CA ASN A 29 11.26 37.08 -13.88
C ASN A 29 10.87 35.93 -14.83
N ALA A 30 9.60 35.48 -14.82
CA ALA A 30 9.13 34.31 -15.54
C ALA A 30 9.32 34.41 -17.07
N GLU A 31 9.18 35.61 -17.65
CA GLU A 31 9.38 35.82 -19.10
C GLU A 31 10.84 35.90 -19.52
N LYS A 32 11.78 36.07 -18.58
CA LYS A 32 13.19 36.35 -18.88
C LYS A 32 14.14 35.21 -18.55
N LYS A 33 13.76 34.32 -17.62
CA LYS A 33 14.63 33.25 -17.12
C LYS A 33 13.83 32.00 -16.74
N ILE A 34 14.48 30.83 -16.89
CA ILE A 34 14.03 29.59 -16.26
C ILE A 34 14.30 29.69 -14.76
N ASN A 35 13.23 29.51 -13.96
CA ASN A 35 13.28 29.51 -12.49
C ASN A 35 13.44 28.07 -11.99
N LEU A 36 14.50 27.83 -11.20
CA LEU A 36 14.78 26.56 -10.54
C LEU A 36 14.55 26.73 -9.04
N PHE A 37 13.62 25.97 -8.47
CA PHE A 37 13.30 25.97 -7.05
C PHE A 37 13.98 24.79 -6.36
N LEU A 38 14.71 25.09 -5.30
CA LEU A 38 15.37 24.10 -4.45
C LEU A 38 14.87 24.33 -3.01
N ILE A 39 14.08 23.39 -2.48
CA ILE A 39 13.40 23.53 -1.19
C ILE A 39 13.78 22.36 -0.28
N GLU A 40 14.31 22.68 0.89
CA GLU A 40 14.76 21.69 1.86
C GLU A 40 13.81 21.62 3.06
N GLU A 41 13.31 20.41 3.34
CA GLU A 41 12.40 20.08 4.45
C GLU A 41 11.31 21.15 4.66
N PRO A 42 10.45 21.37 3.65
CA PRO A 42 9.48 22.44 3.68
C PRO A 42 8.46 22.29 4.82
N GLU A 43 8.25 21.08 5.32
CA GLU A 43 7.39 20.72 6.45
C GLU A 43 7.88 21.20 7.82
N ASN A 44 9.16 21.55 7.96
CA ASN A 44 9.75 21.83 9.27
C ASN A 44 8.99 22.94 10.01
N HIS A 45 8.53 22.65 11.23
CA HIS A 45 7.70 23.53 12.06
C HIS A 45 6.32 23.89 11.46
N LEU A 46 5.80 23.12 10.49
CA LEU A 46 4.46 23.24 9.97
C LEU A 46 3.54 22.16 10.55
N HIS A 47 2.32 22.57 10.92
CA HIS A 47 1.26 21.62 11.25
C HIS A 47 0.80 20.86 10.00
N LYS A 48 0.28 19.64 10.17
CA LYS A 48 -0.19 18.75 9.09
C LYS A 48 -1.01 19.46 8.01
N SER A 49 -1.99 20.29 8.42
CA SER A 49 -2.84 21.04 7.48
C SER A 49 -2.06 21.98 6.56
N MET A 50 -1.00 22.62 7.07
CA MET A 50 -0.15 23.51 6.29
C MET A 50 0.78 22.74 5.35
N GLN A 51 1.23 21.54 5.74
CA GLN A 51 2.03 20.67 4.87
C GLN A 51 1.22 20.19 3.66
N ILE A 52 -0.07 19.85 3.88
CA ILE A 52 -0.98 19.48 2.79
C ILE A 52 -1.27 20.68 1.86
N ALA A 53 -1.49 21.87 2.42
CA ALA A 53 -1.66 23.08 1.61
C ALA A 53 -0.41 23.40 0.78
N LEU A 54 0.77 23.15 1.34
CA LEU A 54 2.04 23.31 0.65
C LEU A 54 2.21 22.28 -0.47
N SER A 55 1.81 21.02 -0.25
CA SER A 55 1.74 19.99 -1.30
C SER A 55 0.91 20.48 -2.49
N GLN A 56 -0.26 21.07 -2.23
CA GLN A 56 -1.10 21.63 -3.29
C GLN A 56 -0.38 22.72 -4.07
N ILE A 57 0.23 23.69 -3.39
CA ILE A 57 0.95 24.78 -4.06
C ILE A 57 2.10 24.24 -4.92
N LEU A 58 2.93 23.35 -4.36
CA LEU A 58 4.14 22.86 -5.02
C LEU A 58 3.87 21.99 -6.25
N PHE A 59 2.79 21.20 -6.25
CA PHE A 59 2.52 20.20 -7.31
C PHE A 59 1.37 20.57 -8.25
N THR A 60 0.62 21.64 -7.98
CA THR A 60 -0.47 22.08 -8.90
C THR A 60 -0.21 23.41 -9.58
N ASP A 61 0.66 24.25 -9.03
CA ASP A 61 1.01 25.52 -9.65
C ASP A 61 2.13 25.34 -10.69
N SER A 62 1.86 25.76 -11.93
CA SER A 62 2.80 25.66 -13.06
C SER A 62 4.08 26.47 -12.84
N LYS A 63 4.09 27.43 -11.92
CA LYS A 63 5.30 28.16 -11.54
C LYS A 63 6.43 27.26 -11.04
N TYR A 64 6.09 26.15 -10.37
CA TYR A 64 7.07 25.20 -9.83
C TYR A 64 7.49 24.11 -10.84
N THR A 65 7.53 24.44 -12.13
CA THR A 65 7.91 23.49 -13.20
C THR A 65 9.25 22.79 -12.94
N TYR A 66 10.26 23.53 -12.44
CA TYR A 66 11.57 22.97 -12.08
C TYR A 66 11.77 23.05 -10.57
N LEU A 67 11.28 22.03 -9.88
CA LEU A 67 11.28 21.97 -8.42
C LEU A 67 12.05 20.73 -7.94
N PHE A 68 12.97 20.93 -7.00
CA PHE A 68 13.58 19.88 -6.19
C PHE A 68 13.19 20.09 -4.74
N VAL A 69 12.58 19.07 -4.14
CA VAL A 69 12.17 19.07 -2.74
C VAL A 69 12.81 17.89 -2.03
N THR A 70 13.40 18.14 -0.87
CA THR A 70 13.69 17.08 0.11
C THR A 70 12.64 17.14 1.21
N THR A 71 12.12 15.99 1.64
CA THR A 71 11.11 15.92 2.69
C THR A 71 11.18 14.58 3.40
N HIS A 72 10.93 14.61 4.70
CA HIS A 72 10.67 13.45 5.55
C HIS A 72 9.17 13.29 5.85
N SER A 73 8.32 14.12 5.24
CA SER A 73 6.88 14.11 5.48
C SER A 73 6.08 13.55 4.32
N PRO A 74 5.23 12.52 4.56
CA PRO A 74 4.29 12.04 3.54
C PRO A 74 3.28 13.11 3.14
N PHE A 75 2.95 14.05 4.04
CA PHE A 75 1.94 15.08 3.79
C PHE A 75 2.33 16.06 2.68
N VAL A 76 3.63 16.26 2.44
CA VAL A 76 4.13 17.12 1.36
C VAL A 76 3.90 16.47 -0.01
N LEU A 77 3.76 15.14 -0.07
CA LEU A 77 3.66 14.37 -1.31
C LEU A 77 2.22 14.01 -1.72
N TYR A 78 1.21 14.49 -1.00
CA TYR A 78 -0.20 14.12 -1.25
C TYR A 78 -0.74 14.51 -2.62
N GLU A 79 -0.23 15.58 -3.24
CA GLU A 79 -0.67 16.07 -4.54
C GLU A 79 0.34 15.80 -5.65
N MET A 80 1.36 14.98 -5.38
CA MET A 80 2.42 14.68 -6.34
C MET A 80 1.86 14.02 -7.61
N ASP A 81 2.31 14.49 -8.76
CA ASP A 81 1.98 13.90 -10.06
C ASP A 81 3.04 14.31 -11.06
N ASN A 82 3.39 13.38 -11.97
CA ASN A 82 4.40 13.59 -12.99
C ASN A 82 5.75 14.06 -12.36
N VAL A 83 6.21 13.33 -11.33
CA VAL A 83 7.40 13.66 -10.54
C VAL A 83 8.46 12.56 -10.64
N ASN A 84 9.72 12.91 -10.45
CA ASN A 84 10.78 11.94 -10.22
C ASN A 84 10.97 11.74 -8.71
N LEU A 85 10.64 10.56 -8.21
CA LEU A 85 10.85 10.18 -6.82
C LEU A 85 12.27 9.65 -6.66
N VAL A 86 13.03 10.25 -5.75
CA VAL A 86 14.38 9.81 -5.41
C VAL A 86 14.40 9.36 -3.96
N ARG A 87 14.57 8.06 -3.73
CA ARG A 87 14.71 7.48 -2.40
C ARG A 87 16.19 7.39 -2.06
N ILE A 88 16.56 8.00 -0.94
CA ILE A 88 17.91 7.92 -0.37
C ILE A 88 17.78 7.10 0.90
N TYR A 89 18.53 6.00 1.00
CA TYR A 89 18.46 5.08 2.13
C TYR A 89 19.84 4.53 2.48
N SER A 90 19.99 3.99 3.70
CA SER A 90 21.29 3.49 4.19
C SER A 90 21.11 2.25 5.04
N GLU A 91 21.58 1.10 4.55
CA GLU A 91 21.70 -0.13 5.34
C GLU A 91 23.12 -0.28 5.92
N ARG A 92 24.13 -0.08 5.07
CA ARG A 92 25.57 -0.12 5.43
C ARG A 92 26.38 0.97 4.72
N LYS A 93 25.89 1.44 3.58
CA LYS A 93 26.39 2.55 2.77
C LYS A 93 25.17 3.35 2.29
N ILE A 94 25.40 4.62 1.96
CA ILE A 94 24.35 5.48 1.39
C ILE A 94 24.10 5.01 -0.05
N ASN A 95 22.87 4.56 -0.29
CA ASN A 95 22.36 4.20 -1.61
C ASN A 95 21.30 5.21 -2.03
N SER A 96 21.06 5.30 -3.34
CA SER A 96 19.99 6.11 -3.92
C SER A 96 19.40 5.40 -5.12
N ILE A 97 18.08 5.39 -5.20
CA ILE A 97 17.32 4.89 -6.35
C ILE A 97 16.29 5.94 -6.75
N SER A 98 15.96 6.01 -8.03
CA SER A 98 14.97 6.96 -8.52
C SER A 98 14.00 6.30 -9.48
N THR A 99 12.72 6.64 -9.37
CA THR A 99 11.70 6.25 -10.33
C THR A 99 10.81 7.42 -10.72
N PHE A 100 10.30 7.37 -11.95
CA PHE A 100 9.33 8.33 -12.43
C PHE A 100 7.92 7.91 -12.02
N TYR A 101 7.26 8.75 -11.22
CA TYR A 101 5.89 8.55 -10.81
C TYR A 101 4.95 9.46 -11.58
N LYS A 102 3.99 8.84 -12.27
CA LYS A 102 2.83 9.52 -12.84
C LYS A 102 1.58 8.84 -12.33
N VAL A 103 0.61 9.64 -11.89
CA VAL A 103 -0.70 9.13 -11.47
C VAL A 103 -1.38 8.52 -12.70
N PRO A 104 -1.82 7.25 -12.64
CA PRO A 104 -2.51 6.65 -13.78
C PRO A 104 -3.78 7.42 -14.12
N ASP A 105 -4.08 7.60 -15.41
CA ASP A 105 -5.24 8.38 -15.88
C ASP A 105 -6.58 7.87 -15.27
N ALA A 106 -6.68 6.57 -14.98
CA ALA A 106 -7.83 5.97 -14.31
C ALA A 106 -8.08 6.53 -12.90
N TYR A 107 -7.05 7.07 -12.25
CA TYR A 107 -7.07 7.57 -10.88
C TYR A 107 -6.96 9.09 -10.78
N GLU A 108 -6.95 9.85 -11.88
CA GLU A 108 -6.84 11.32 -11.84
C GLU A 108 -7.82 11.97 -10.85
N LYS A 109 -9.10 11.56 -10.89
CA LYS A 109 -10.14 12.09 -10.00
C LYS A 109 -9.93 11.74 -8.52
N ASN A 110 -9.27 10.61 -8.26
CA ASN A 110 -9.00 10.09 -6.92
C ASN A 110 -7.51 10.17 -6.56
N ARG A 111 -6.74 11.02 -7.26
CA ARG A 111 -5.28 11.15 -7.14
C ARG A 111 -4.84 11.27 -5.69
N LYS A 112 -5.51 12.15 -4.95
CA LYS A 112 -5.17 12.42 -3.55
C LYS A 112 -5.30 11.20 -2.65
N MET A 113 -6.26 10.32 -2.93
CA MET A 113 -6.44 9.08 -2.18
C MET A 113 -5.29 8.11 -2.47
N LEU A 114 -4.98 7.90 -3.76
CA LEU A 114 -3.87 7.06 -4.20
C LEU A 114 -2.54 7.54 -3.61
N ASN A 115 -2.25 8.84 -3.75
CA ASN A 115 -1.03 9.44 -3.26
C ASN A 115 -0.92 9.41 -1.74
N ARG A 116 -2.02 9.55 -1.01
CA ARG A 116 -1.98 9.47 0.46
C ARG A 116 -1.43 8.11 0.90
N CYS A 117 -1.99 7.04 0.37
CA CYS A 117 -1.55 5.66 0.61
C CYS A 117 -0.11 5.43 0.17
N LEU A 118 0.23 5.81 -1.07
CA LEU A 118 1.60 5.67 -1.60
C LEU A 118 2.61 6.46 -0.79
N SER A 119 2.28 7.71 -0.43
CA SER A 119 3.19 8.63 0.25
C SER A 119 3.61 8.10 1.61
N GLU A 120 2.75 7.42 2.36
CA GLU A 120 3.13 6.78 3.62
C GLU A 120 3.98 5.53 3.36
N ALA A 121 3.62 4.72 2.35
CA ALA A 121 4.34 3.50 2.00
C ALA A 121 5.79 3.73 1.53
N ILE A 122 6.07 4.82 0.81
CA ILE A 122 7.44 5.12 0.32
C ILE A 122 8.45 5.48 1.43
N PHE A 123 7.98 5.86 2.63
CA PHE A 123 8.84 6.07 3.79
C PHE A 123 9.06 4.81 4.62
N ALA A 124 8.35 3.72 4.32
CA ALA A 124 8.53 2.44 5.01
C ALA A 124 9.79 1.71 4.51
N ASN A 125 10.31 0.82 5.35
CA ASN A 125 11.36 -0.12 4.96
C ASN A 125 10.74 -1.36 4.30
N LYS A 126 9.62 -1.82 4.86
CA LYS A 126 8.88 -3.00 4.42
C LYS A 126 7.39 -2.64 4.30
N VAL A 127 6.73 -3.06 3.22
CA VAL A 127 5.30 -2.80 2.99
C VAL A 127 4.53 -4.10 2.79
N LEU A 128 3.49 -4.34 3.59
CA LEU A 128 2.53 -5.41 3.37
C LEU A 128 1.29 -4.84 2.67
N LEU A 129 1.14 -5.10 1.37
CA LEU A 129 -0.04 -4.72 0.60
C LEU A 129 -1.16 -5.73 0.87
N VAL A 130 -2.32 -5.23 1.30
CA VAL A 130 -3.48 -6.05 1.61
C VAL A 130 -4.72 -5.60 0.84
N GLU A 131 -5.65 -6.52 0.61
CA GLU A 131 -6.82 -6.29 -0.24
C GLU A 131 -7.76 -5.22 0.28
N GLY A 132 -8.04 -5.24 1.59
CA GLY A 132 -8.96 -4.28 2.17
C GLY A 132 -8.75 -4.05 3.67
N PRO A 133 -9.76 -3.43 4.32
CA PRO A 133 -9.66 -3.03 5.72
C PRO A 133 -9.70 -4.22 6.67
N SER A 134 -10.37 -5.32 6.29
CA SER A 134 -10.47 -6.53 7.12
C SER A 134 -9.09 -7.14 7.39
N GLU A 135 -8.28 -7.31 6.34
CA GLU A 135 -6.91 -7.80 6.43
C GLU A 135 -6.05 -6.82 7.22
N TYR A 136 -6.17 -5.51 6.94
CA TYR A 136 -5.43 -4.48 7.67
C TYR A 136 -5.68 -4.58 9.18
N MET A 137 -6.94 -4.68 9.60
CA MET A 137 -7.30 -4.74 11.02
C MET A 137 -6.78 -6.02 11.68
N LEU A 138 -7.00 -7.19 11.06
CA LEU A 138 -6.56 -8.46 11.62
C LEU A 138 -5.04 -8.53 11.71
N PHE A 139 -4.33 -8.13 10.66
CA PHE A 139 -2.87 -8.21 10.60
C PHE A 139 -2.22 -7.21 11.53
N SER A 140 -2.77 -6.00 11.66
CA SER A 140 -2.33 -5.03 12.66
C SER A 140 -2.46 -5.59 14.07
N LYS A 141 -3.58 -6.24 14.41
CA LYS A 141 -3.77 -6.90 15.71
C LYS A 141 -2.74 -8.01 15.92
N VAL A 142 -2.57 -8.90 14.95
CA VAL A 142 -1.63 -10.04 15.08
C VAL A 142 -0.19 -9.54 15.24
N LEU A 143 0.24 -8.58 14.42
CA LEU A 143 1.58 -8.00 14.51
C LEU A 143 1.77 -7.21 15.80
N SER A 144 0.77 -6.48 16.29
CA SER A 144 0.86 -5.78 17.59
C SER A 144 1.14 -6.71 18.78
N VAL A 145 0.75 -7.98 18.68
CA VAL A 145 0.97 -9.00 19.73
C VAL A 145 2.31 -9.71 19.54
N VAL A 146 2.65 -10.08 18.30
CA VAL A 146 3.85 -10.90 18.01
C VAL A 146 5.09 -10.05 17.81
N HIS A 147 4.94 -8.88 17.18
CA HIS A 147 5.98 -7.91 16.89
C HIS A 147 5.54 -6.49 17.30
N PRO A 148 5.44 -6.19 18.62
CA PRO A 148 4.75 -4.98 19.12
C PRO A 148 5.28 -3.64 18.59
N PHE A 149 6.49 -3.62 18.05
CA PHE A 149 7.15 -2.43 17.50
C PHE A 149 7.29 -2.45 15.98
N TYR A 150 6.53 -3.29 15.26
CA TYR A 150 6.66 -3.46 13.80
C TYR A 150 6.66 -2.13 13.02
N GLU A 151 5.86 -1.14 13.44
CA GLU A 151 5.83 0.19 12.81
C GLU A 151 7.15 0.95 12.98
N VAL A 152 7.80 0.82 14.15
CA VAL A 152 9.10 1.42 14.44
C VAL A 152 10.20 0.73 13.64
N ASP A 153 10.06 -0.57 13.40
CA ASP A 153 10.96 -1.34 12.53
C ASP A 153 10.77 -1.02 11.03
N GLY A 154 9.82 -0.12 10.73
CA GLY A 154 9.56 0.38 9.38
C GLY A 154 8.66 -0.53 8.56
N ILE A 155 7.85 -1.38 9.20
CA ILE A 155 6.81 -2.18 8.54
C ILE A 155 5.53 -1.35 8.46
N TYR A 156 5.00 -1.21 7.25
CA TYR A 156 3.74 -0.53 6.98
C TYR A 156 2.74 -1.48 6.32
N ILE A 157 1.52 -1.55 6.83
CA ILE A 157 0.44 -2.33 6.21
C ILE A 157 -0.40 -1.39 5.37
N LEU A 158 -0.40 -1.59 4.05
CA LEU A 158 -1.09 -0.76 3.10
C LEU A 158 -2.40 -1.43 2.64
N PRO A 159 -3.58 -0.98 3.10
CA PRO A 159 -4.85 -1.40 2.52
C PRO A 159 -5.04 -0.72 1.16
N VAL A 160 -5.21 -1.55 0.12
CA VAL A 160 -5.29 -1.07 -1.27
C VAL A 160 -6.74 -0.85 -1.72
N ASP A 161 -7.72 -1.47 -1.04
CA ASP A 161 -9.16 -1.37 -1.32
C ASP A 161 -9.51 -1.65 -2.80
N GLY A 162 -8.79 -2.58 -3.42
CA GLY A 162 -8.94 -2.93 -4.84
C GLY A 162 -8.48 -1.85 -5.83
N VAL A 163 -7.85 -0.77 -5.37
CA VAL A 163 -7.43 0.39 -6.16
C VAL A 163 -5.91 0.43 -6.30
N GLY A 164 -5.39 0.22 -7.50
CA GLY A 164 -3.98 0.56 -7.79
C GLY A 164 -2.94 -0.39 -7.21
N PHE A 165 -3.29 -1.65 -6.92
CA PHE A 165 -2.33 -2.69 -6.48
C PHE A 165 -1.07 -2.74 -7.33
N GLU A 166 -1.25 -2.82 -8.65
CA GLU A 166 -0.15 -2.89 -9.63
C GLU A 166 0.69 -1.62 -9.59
N THR A 167 0.05 -0.45 -9.46
CA THR A 167 0.73 0.84 -9.32
C THR A 167 1.58 0.89 -8.05
N TYR A 168 1.02 0.51 -6.89
CA TYR A 168 1.76 0.49 -5.64
C TYR A 168 2.92 -0.50 -5.69
N PHE A 169 2.66 -1.74 -6.12
CA PHE A 169 3.68 -2.78 -6.23
C PHE A 169 4.84 -2.33 -7.12
N SER A 170 4.54 -1.84 -8.34
CA SER A 170 5.55 -1.39 -9.29
C SER A 170 6.43 -0.27 -8.72
N ILE A 171 5.84 0.73 -8.08
CA ILE A 171 6.60 1.87 -7.55
C ILE A 171 7.45 1.44 -6.34
N LEU A 172 6.90 0.60 -5.46
CA LEU A 172 7.64 0.11 -4.30
C LEU A 172 8.82 -0.77 -4.73
N ASP A 173 8.62 -1.63 -5.72
CA ASP A 173 9.68 -2.48 -6.30
C ASP A 173 10.77 -1.64 -6.98
N GLU A 174 10.40 -0.67 -7.81
CA GLU A 174 11.33 0.26 -8.45
C GLU A 174 12.10 1.14 -7.46
N LEU A 175 11.53 1.42 -6.28
CA LEU A 175 12.18 2.13 -5.18
C LEU A 175 12.96 1.21 -4.23
N GLU A 176 13.10 -0.08 -4.57
CA GLU A 176 13.76 -1.10 -3.76
C GLU A 176 13.20 -1.15 -2.32
N ILE A 177 11.90 -0.93 -2.17
CA ILE A 177 11.18 -1.10 -0.92
C ILE A 177 10.71 -2.55 -0.87
N PHE A 178 11.15 -3.28 0.15
CA PHE A 178 10.73 -4.66 0.35
C PHE A 178 9.20 -4.69 0.50
N ASN A 179 8.52 -5.41 -0.37
CA ASN A 179 7.07 -5.41 -0.41
C ASN A 179 6.53 -6.83 -0.51
N VAL A 180 5.47 -7.09 0.27
CA VAL A 180 4.80 -8.38 0.38
C VAL A 180 3.35 -8.15 -0.01
N VAL A 181 2.79 -9.01 -0.86
CA VAL A 181 1.40 -8.87 -1.33
C VAL A 181 0.55 -9.97 -0.73
N LYS A 182 -0.58 -9.63 -0.12
CA LYS A 182 -1.63 -10.57 0.28
C LYS A 182 -2.94 -10.23 -0.45
N THR A 183 -3.45 -11.17 -1.24
CA THR A 183 -4.66 -10.99 -2.05
C THR A 183 -5.53 -12.23 -2.09
N ASP A 184 -6.81 -12.06 -2.35
CA ASP A 184 -7.82 -13.10 -2.36
C ASP A 184 -7.89 -13.87 -3.69
N ASN A 185 -8.41 -15.10 -3.60
CA ASN A 185 -8.57 -15.99 -4.74
C ASN A 185 -9.90 -15.73 -5.44
N ASP A 186 -10.07 -14.50 -5.93
CA ASP A 186 -11.33 -14.07 -6.51
C ASP A 186 -11.58 -14.59 -7.92
N LEU A 187 -12.86 -14.71 -8.20
CA LEU A 187 -13.40 -15.17 -9.46
C LEU A 187 -14.36 -14.09 -9.97
N ARG A 188 -14.17 -13.66 -11.22
CA ARG A 188 -15.01 -12.63 -11.85
C ARG A 188 -15.94 -13.26 -12.87
N ALA A 189 -17.24 -13.04 -12.72
CA ALA A 189 -18.23 -13.51 -13.68
C ALA A 189 -18.01 -12.88 -15.06
N VAL A 190 -18.03 -13.70 -16.10
CA VAL A 190 -17.90 -13.26 -17.49
C VAL A 190 -19.30 -13.07 -18.07
N THR A 191 -19.64 -11.83 -18.36
CA THR A 191 -20.96 -11.44 -18.86
C THR A 191 -21.35 -12.27 -20.09
N GLY A 192 -22.52 -12.92 -20.01
CA GLY A 192 -23.12 -13.67 -21.12
C GLY A 192 -22.54 -15.07 -21.38
N LYS A 193 -21.58 -15.56 -20.59
CA LYS A 193 -20.97 -16.89 -20.80
C LYS A 193 -21.21 -17.92 -19.69
N GLY A 194 -21.77 -17.51 -18.55
CA GLY A 194 -21.96 -18.40 -17.40
C GLY A 194 -20.66 -19.00 -16.86
N THR A 195 -19.52 -18.35 -17.15
CA THR A 195 -18.18 -18.78 -16.73
C THR A 195 -17.53 -17.68 -15.91
N TYR A 196 -16.50 -18.05 -15.15
CA TYR A 196 -15.79 -17.17 -14.25
C TYR A 196 -14.32 -17.12 -14.63
N SER A 197 -13.76 -15.92 -14.75
CA SER A 197 -12.32 -15.74 -14.91
C SER A 197 -11.63 -15.79 -13.55
N VAL A 198 -10.47 -16.44 -13.53
CA VAL A 198 -9.62 -16.59 -12.34
C VAL A 198 -8.87 -15.29 -12.04
N LEU A 199 -9.56 -14.35 -11.40
CA LEU A 199 -9.08 -13.00 -11.16
C LEU A 199 -7.86 -13.00 -10.23
N GLY A 200 -7.88 -13.77 -9.14
CA GLY A 200 -6.74 -13.91 -8.23
C GLY A 200 -5.46 -14.36 -8.94
N PHE A 201 -5.53 -15.40 -9.76
CA PHE A 201 -4.38 -15.88 -10.55
C PHE A 201 -3.94 -14.88 -11.61
N SER A 202 -4.89 -14.18 -12.23
CA SER A 202 -4.59 -13.13 -13.22
C SER A 202 -3.85 -11.97 -12.56
N ARG A 203 -4.22 -11.58 -11.33
CA ARG A 203 -3.51 -10.56 -10.53
C ARG A 203 -2.07 -10.99 -10.26
N CYS A 204 -1.86 -12.19 -9.74
CA CYS A 204 -0.50 -12.71 -9.49
C CYS A 204 0.36 -12.72 -10.76
N ASN A 205 -0.19 -13.19 -11.88
CA ASN A 205 0.53 -13.18 -13.16
C ASN A 205 0.89 -11.77 -13.63
N ASN A 206 -0.01 -10.79 -13.42
CA ASN A 206 0.26 -9.41 -13.79
C ASN A 206 1.39 -8.81 -12.94
N TYR A 207 1.39 -9.05 -11.62
CA TYR A 207 2.46 -8.57 -10.75
C TYR A 207 3.84 -9.15 -11.12
N ILE A 208 3.86 -10.42 -11.50
CA ILE A 208 5.10 -11.10 -11.93
C ILE A 208 5.53 -10.66 -13.34
N GLY A 209 4.61 -10.15 -14.16
CA GLY A 209 4.84 -9.88 -15.58
C GLY A 209 4.87 -11.14 -16.47
N GLU A 210 4.62 -12.33 -15.91
CA GLU A 210 4.63 -13.61 -16.61
C GLU A 210 3.42 -14.49 -16.26
N LYS A 211 2.95 -15.28 -17.24
CA LYS A 211 1.84 -16.22 -17.05
C LYS A 211 2.30 -17.54 -16.42
N ARG A 212 2.52 -17.54 -15.11
CA ARG A 212 2.92 -18.72 -14.32
C ARG A 212 1.72 -19.56 -13.86
N LEU A 213 0.60 -18.92 -13.58
CA LEU A 213 -0.65 -19.55 -13.14
C LEU A 213 -1.66 -19.67 -14.30
N PRO A 214 -2.53 -20.71 -14.28
CA PRO A 214 -3.50 -20.91 -15.35
C PRO A 214 -4.52 -19.77 -15.39
N THR A 215 -4.84 -19.28 -16.60
CA THR A 215 -5.85 -18.23 -16.81
C THR A 215 -7.16 -18.77 -17.41
N LYS A 216 -7.35 -20.10 -17.39
CA LYS A 216 -8.54 -20.75 -17.94
C LYS A 216 -9.75 -20.41 -17.09
N GLN A 217 -10.87 -20.11 -17.75
CA GLN A 217 -12.14 -19.84 -17.08
C GLN A 217 -12.73 -21.13 -16.50
N ILE A 218 -13.46 -21.00 -15.40
CA ILE A 218 -14.14 -22.11 -14.72
C ILE A 218 -15.66 -21.91 -14.77
N GLN A 219 -16.42 -22.98 -14.54
CA GLN A 219 -17.89 -22.97 -14.70
C GLN A 219 -18.64 -22.63 -13.40
N GLU A 220 -17.96 -22.63 -12.25
CA GLU A 220 -18.58 -22.39 -10.95
C GLU A 220 -17.78 -21.37 -10.11
N ASN A 221 -18.48 -20.68 -9.21
CA ASN A 221 -17.92 -19.77 -8.22
C ASN A 221 -18.28 -20.24 -6.81
N SER A 222 -17.83 -21.45 -6.47
CA SER A 222 -18.01 -22.05 -5.15
C SER A 222 -16.71 -21.97 -4.35
N VAL A 223 -16.82 -21.99 -3.02
CA VAL A 223 -15.67 -22.07 -2.10
C VAL A 223 -14.82 -23.31 -2.42
N SER A 224 -15.47 -24.45 -2.73
CA SER A 224 -14.81 -25.67 -3.17
C SER A 224 -14.04 -25.50 -4.49
N ALA A 225 -14.57 -24.74 -5.45
CA ALA A 225 -13.87 -24.46 -6.71
C ALA A 225 -12.61 -23.62 -6.46
N LYS A 226 -12.70 -22.55 -5.66
CA LYS A 226 -11.56 -21.72 -5.27
C LYS A 226 -10.46 -22.56 -4.58
N ARG A 227 -10.83 -23.38 -3.59
CA ARG A 227 -9.88 -24.29 -2.91
C ARG A 227 -9.26 -25.31 -3.85
N SER A 228 -10.05 -25.91 -4.73
CA SER A 228 -9.56 -26.91 -5.69
C SER A 228 -8.57 -26.28 -6.68
N LEU A 229 -8.86 -25.07 -7.15
CA LEU A 229 -7.99 -24.29 -8.01
C LEU A 229 -6.66 -23.97 -7.33
N TYR A 230 -6.71 -23.51 -6.07
CA TYR A 230 -5.52 -23.24 -5.26
C TYR A 230 -4.68 -24.51 -5.06
N ASN A 231 -5.30 -25.59 -4.57
CA ASN A 231 -4.60 -26.84 -4.24
C ASN A 231 -3.96 -27.49 -5.47
N SER A 232 -4.61 -27.42 -6.63
CA SER A 232 -4.06 -27.94 -7.89
C SER A 232 -2.80 -27.20 -8.34
N ASN A 233 -2.54 -25.99 -7.83
CA ASN A 233 -1.43 -25.12 -8.22
C ASN A 233 -0.50 -24.79 -7.04
N ILE A 234 -0.60 -25.49 -5.92
CA ILE A 234 0.12 -25.17 -4.68
C ILE A 234 1.64 -25.06 -4.88
N ASN A 235 2.24 -26.01 -5.62
CA ASN A 235 3.69 -25.98 -5.90
C ASN A 235 4.14 -24.74 -6.69
N THR A 236 3.29 -24.23 -7.57
CA THR A 236 3.58 -23.00 -8.32
C THR A 236 3.35 -21.77 -7.44
N LEU A 237 2.32 -21.79 -6.61
CA LEU A 237 2.04 -20.71 -5.64
C LEU A 237 3.13 -20.61 -4.58
N ASP A 238 3.70 -21.72 -4.11
CA ASP A 238 4.83 -21.72 -3.17
C ASP A 238 6.09 -21.14 -3.80
N LYS A 239 6.35 -21.42 -5.08
CA LYS A 239 7.42 -20.75 -5.81
C LYS A 239 7.17 -19.25 -5.93
N ILE A 240 5.95 -18.85 -6.25
CA ILE A 240 5.58 -17.42 -6.33
C ILE A 240 5.78 -16.71 -4.98
N ARG A 241 5.44 -17.38 -3.87
CA ARG A 241 5.68 -16.86 -2.51
C ARG A 241 7.16 -16.66 -2.25
N SER A 242 8.00 -17.63 -2.60
CA SER A 242 9.44 -17.58 -2.35
C SER A 242 10.17 -16.61 -3.27
N ASP A 243 9.76 -16.50 -4.54
CA ASP A 243 10.49 -15.75 -5.56
C ASP A 243 10.02 -14.28 -5.64
N PHE A 244 8.75 -14.00 -5.32
CA PHE A 244 8.14 -12.68 -5.52
C PHE A 244 7.41 -12.13 -4.28
N HIS A 245 7.40 -12.86 -3.15
CA HIS A 245 6.71 -12.44 -1.92
C HIS A 245 5.20 -12.17 -2.11
N ILE A 246 4.56 -12.86 -3.05
CA ILE A 246 3.11 -12.75 -3.34
C ILE A 246 2.35 -13.94 -2.72
N PHE A 247 1.42 -13.64 -1.84
CA PHE A 247 0.60 -14.58 -1.09
C PHE A 247 -0.86 -14.50 -1.54
N LEU A 248 -1.31 -15.54 -2.23
CA LEU A 248 -2.73 -15.74 -2.53
C LEU A 248 -3.42 -16.46 -1.36
N SER A 249 -4.60 -15.99 -0.95
CA SER A 249 -5.54 -16.72 -0.08
C SER A 249 -6.01 -18.01 -0.75
N LYS A 250 -6.41 -19.04 -0.01
CA LYS A 250 -7.02 -20.23 -0.63
C LYS A 250 -8.40 -19.88 -1.19
N VAL A 251 -9.14 -19.06 -0.45
CA VAL A 251 -10.48 -18.59 -0.83
C VAL A 251 -10.58 -17.08 -0.66
N ASP A 252 -10.60 -16.62 0.59
CA ASP A 252 -10.66 -15.24 1.07
C ASP A 252 -10.22 -15.24 2.55
N LEU A 253 -10.08 -14.06 3.15
CA LEU A 253 -9.65 -13.93 4.53
C LEU A 253 -10.50 -14.75 5.52
N GLU A 254 -11.83 -14.65 5.44
CA GLU A 254 -12.73 -15.27 6.42
C GLU A 254 -12.69 -16.80 6.34
N ASN A 255 -12.73 -17.36 5.14
CA ASN A 255 -12.64 -18.80 4.91
C ASN A 255 -11.26 -19.38 5.26
N ASP A 256 -10.19 -18.63 5.01
CA ASP A 256 -8.82 -19.06 5.32
C ASP A 256 -8.56 -19.04 6.84
N LEU A 257 -9.22 -18.14 7.58
CA LEU A 257 -9.18 -18.08 9.04
C LEU A 257 -10.00 -19.21 9.67
N ASP A 258 -11.21 -19.44 9.16
CA ASP A 258 -12.12 -20.50 9.63
C ASP A 258 -11.52 -21.90 9.44
N GLU A 259 -10.72 -22.12 8.40
CA GLU A 259 -10.12 -23.42 8.08
C GLU A 259 -9.39 -24.10 9.26
N PHE A 260 -8.75 -23.32 10.14
CA PHE A 260 -8.01 -23.84 11.29
C PHE A 260 -8.45 -23.27 12.64
N LEU A 261 -9.32 -22.25 12.67
CA LEU A 261 -9.85 -21.67 13.89
C LEU A 261 -11.36 -21.85 14.04
N HIS A 262 -12.04 -22.68 13.24
CA HIS A 262 -13.50 -22.85 13.25
C HIS A 262 -14.11 -22.88 14.66
N ASP A 263 -13.76 -23.88 15.48
CA ASP A 263 -14.31 -24.05 16.84
C ASP A 263 -14.03 -22.83 17.73
N ARG A 264 -12.86 -22.20 17.54
CA ARG A 264 -12.45 -21.01 18.29
C ARG A 264 -13.24 -19.78 17.86
N LEU A 265 -13.41 -19.55 16.56
CA LEU A 265 -14.20 -18.45 16.02
C LEU A 265 -15.67 -18.60 16.42
N SER A 266 -16.24 -19.79 16.31
CA SER A 266 -17.61 -20.09 16.72
C SER A 266 -17.83 -19.78 18.19
N ALA A 267 -16.87 -20.13 19.06
CA ALA A 267 -16.93 -19.80 20.48
C ALA A 267 -16.76 -18.29 20.78
N LEU A 268 -15.92 -17.56 20.04
CA LEU A 268 -15.72 -16.12 20.24
C LEU A 268 -16.91 -15.29 19.72
N LEU A 269 -17.50 -15.70 18.61
CA LEU A 269 -18.56 -14.98 17.92
C LEU A 269 -19.97 -15.48 18.28
N ASP A 270 -20.07 -16.54 19.09
CA ASP A 270 -21.33 -17.20 19.46
C ASP A 270 -22.19 -17.54 18.22
N ASN A 271 -21.54 -18.12 17.20
CA ASN A 271 -22.15 -18.37 15.89
C ASN A 271 -21.62 -19.66 15.25
N ASP A 272 -22.51 -20.55 14.82
CA ASP A 272 -22.16 -21.83 14.17
C ASP A 272 -21.58 -21.66 12.74
N ASN A 273 -21.76 -20.49 12.13
CA ASN A 273 -21.19 -20.15 10.82
C ASN A 273 -20.43 -18.83 10.90
N PRO A 274 -19.21 -18.83 11.47
CA PRO A 274 -18.42 -17.63 11.67
C PRO A 274 -18.05 -16.96 10.34
N VAL A 275 -17.84 -17.73 9.25
CA VAL A 275 -17.56 -17.17 7.92
C VAL A 275 -18.71 -16.29 7.44
N LYS A 276 -19.93 -16.82 7.44
CA LYS A 276 -21.11 -16.07 7.00
C LYS A 276 -21.33 -14.85 7.89
N TYR A 277 -21.19 -15.02 9.20
CA TYR A 277 -21.30 -13.93 10.15
C TYR A 277 -20.30 -12.81 9.81
N LEU A 278 -19.01 -13.12 9.69
CA LEU A 278 -17.99 -12.14 9.33
C LEU A 278 -18.29 -11.47 7.98
N GLN A 279 -18.78 -12.22 6.99
CA GLN A 279 -19.09 -11.67 5.66
C GLN A 279 -20.33 -10.75 5.63
N ASP A 280 -21.33 -10.98 6.48
CA ASP A 280 -22.58 -10.20 6.51
C ASP A 280 -22.34 -8.72 6.89
N ALA A 281 -21.36 -8.43 7.76
CA ALA A 281 -20.95 -7.07 8.10
C ALA A 281 -19.43 -7.00 8.35
N LYS A 282 -18.65 -7.22 7.27
CA LYS A 282 -17.18 -7.35 7.27
C LYS A 282 -16.46 -6.46 8.27
N HIS A 283 -16.65 -5.15 8.18
CA HIS A 283 -15.92 -4.22 9.05
C HIS A 283 -16.33 -4.35 10.53
N TYR A 284 -17.62 -4.40 10.84
CA TYR A 284 -18.10 -4.39 12.23
C TYR A 284 -17.78 -5.71 12.94
N HIS A 285 -18.05 -6.84 12.30
CA HIS A 285 -17.78 -8.15 12.89
C HIS A 285 -16.29 -8.45 12.96
N MET A 286 -15.45 -7.87 12.09
CA MET A 286 -14.00 -7.99 12.21
C MET A 286 -13.46 -7.23 13.44
N VAL A 287 -14.01 -6.04 13.76
CA VAL A 287 -13.68 -5.32 15.00
C VAL A 287 -14.00 -6.19 16.21
N GLU A 288 -15.21 -6.75 16.25
CA GLU A 288 -15.64 -7.60 17.35
C GLU A 288 -14.75 -8.82 17.54
N LEU A 289 -14.36 -9.47 16.44
CA LEU A 289 -13.43 -10.60 16.48
C LEU A 289 -12.08 -10.17 17.09
N ILE A 290 -11.52 -9.07 16.61
CA ILE A 290 -10.20 -8.56 17.03
C ILE A 290 -10.13 -8.22 18.51
N GLU A 291 -11.23 -7.69 19.08
CA GLU A 291 -11.32 -7.41 20.52
C GLU A 291 -11.32 -8.69 21.36
N LYS A 292 -11.84 -9.79 20.81
CA LYS A 292 -11.99 -11.08 21.49
C LYS A 292 -10.81 -12.03 21.28
N LEU A 293 -9.96 -11.78 20.27
CA LEU A 293 -8.77 -12.60 20.00
C LEU A 293 -7.75 -12.50 21.14
N SER A 294 -7.34 -13.66 21.66
CA SER A 294 -6.27 -13.77 22.65
C SER A 294 -4.88 -13.71 22.01
N ASP A 295 -3.85 -13.51 22.84
CA ASP A 295 -2.45 -13.56 22.38
C ASP A 295 -2.07 -14.92 21.77
N THR A 296 -2.62 -16.01 22.31
CA THR A 296 -2.43 -17.37 21.78
C THR A 296 -3.09 -17.53 20.42
N ASP A 297 -4.27 -16.93 20.20
CA ASP A 297 -4.93 -16.95 18.90
C ASP A 297 -4.09 -16.17 17.87
N CYS A 298 -3.57 -14.99 18.25
CA CYS A 298 -2.70 -14.18 17.39
C CYS A 298 -1.43 -14.92 16.99
N ARG A 299 -0.74 -15.58 17.93
CA ARG A 299 0.44 -16.40 17.62
C ARG A 299 0.10 -17.60 16.74
N THR A 300 -1.09 -18.18 16.88
CA THR A 300 -1.54 -19.29 16.04
C THR A 300 -1.73 -18.81 14.60
N ILE A 301 -2.40 -17.66 14.41
CA ILE A 301 -2.57 -17.03 13.09
C ILE A 301 -1.20 -16.72 12.46
N TYR A 302 -0.31 -16.07 13.21
CA TYR A 302 1.03 -15.69 12.73
C TYR A 302 1.88 -16.88 12.26
N ASN A 303 1.74 -18.04 12.90
CA ASN A 303 2.49 -19.24 12.54
C ASN A 303 1.81 -20.10 11.47
N HIS A 304 0.60 -19.76 11.03
CA HIS A 304 -0.16 -20.57 10.08
C HIS A 304 0.25 -20.29 8.63
N TYR A 305 0.28 -21.34 7.81
CA TYR A 305 0.70 -21.27 6.40
C TYR A 305 -0.13 -20.28 5.55
N ASN A 306 -1.44 -20.15 5.82
CA ASN A 306 -2.31 -19.22 5.08
C ASN A 306 -1.94 -17.74 5.31
N PHE A 307 -1.24 -17.45 6.41
CA PHE A 307 -0.85 -16.12 6.89
C PHE A 307 0.67 -15.92 6.97
N ALA A 308 1.43 -16.76 6.25
CA ALA A 308 2.89 -16.69 6.21
C ALA A 308 3.43 -15.31 5.74
N CYS A 309 2.61 -14.51 5.05
CA CYS A 309 2.94 -13.12 4.70
C CYS A 309 3.30 -12.26 5.93
N LEU A 310 2.74 -12.56 7.10
CA LEU A 310 3.05 -11.84 8.34
C LEU A 310 4.48 -12.08 8.82
N LYS A 311 4.97 -13.31 8.66
CA LYS A 311 6.38 -13.64 8.94
C LYS A 311 7.29 -13.03 7.90
N GLU A 312 6.93 -13.17 6.63
CA GLU A 312 7.71 -12.65 5.51
C GLU A 312 7.99 -11.15 5.64
N VAL A 313 7.01 -10.37 6.10
CA VAL A 313 7.20 -8.93 6.30
C VAL A 313 7.88 -8.60 7.63
N ALA A 314 7.73 -9.43 8.67
CA ALA A 314 8.25 -9.13 10.00
C ALA A 314 9.72 -9.56 10.19
N GLU A 315 10.08 -10.74 9.70
CA GLU A 315 11.42 -11.35 9.83
C GLU A 315 12.35 -10.88 8.70
#